data_AF-A0A0X8D1G6-F1
#
_entry.id   AF-A0A0X8D1G6-F1
#
_cell.length_a   1.000
_cell.length_b   1.000
_cell.length_c   1.000
_cell.angle_alpha   90.00
_cell.angle_beta   90.00
_cell.angle_gamma   90.00
#
_symmetry.space_group_name_H-M   'P 1'
#
loop_
_entity.id
_entity.type
_entity.pdbx_description
1 polymer ?
#
loop_
_entity_poly.entity_id
_entity_poly.type
_entity_poly.pdbx_seq_one_letter_code
_entity_poly.pdbx_strand_id
1 'polypeptide(L)'
;MSNLIASTSNYTMVALLLAIVSLIAAGTAISIASRAFKRGVSLLEKYNEVVNKQSELASQQSDMLSKQEDLAERQSDLTTKHNELVSRQNELEAKQSEFATRQNDIIARQNDLASKQNEVISLQNDLVVRQNELVGKYNDLMSKQNSFALEQYNLIEGQTELLIRQHISSSKKAIEDFLNEISKTEASLEQKEKQNEILVSLIENSISAYEEACAKYLENKVNKERFKKMYKFEILSLVEKEEFKQYFEEGKYKSLLQVYNEWQGRAAAIGFLS
;
A
#
# COMPACT_ATOMS: atom_id res chain seq x y z
N MET A 1 -117.30 -16.26 -133.56
CA MET A 1 -116.31 -16.94 -132.69
C MET A 1 -115.14 -16.01 -132.36
N SER A 2 -115.42 -14.74 -132.04
CA SER A 2 -114.43 -13.66 -131.95
C SER A 2 -114.02 -13.27 -130.52
N ASN A 3 -114.55 -13.95 -129.50
CA ASN A 3 -114.29 -13.64 -128.08
C ASN A 3 -113.27 -14.56 -127.40
N LEU A 4 -112.76 -15.61 -128.07
CA LEU A 4 -111.87 -16.61 -127.45
C LEU A 4 -110.36 -16.36 -127.71
N ILE A 5 -110.01 -15.61 -128.74
CA ILE A 5 -108.61 -15.29 -129.12
C ILE A 5 -108.16 -13.93 -128.53
N ALA A 6 -109.10 -12.99 -128.34
CA ALA A 6 -108.82 -11.70 -127.68
C ALA A 6 -108.64 -11.84 -126.15
N SER A 7 -109.30 -12.82 -125.52
CA SER A 7 -109.15 -13.03 -124.08
C SER A 7 -107.79 -13.65 -123.74
N THR A 8 -107.34 -14.67 -124.48
CA THR A 8 -106.07 -15.38 -124.25
C THR A 8 -104.83 -14.50 -124.39
N SER A 9 -104.80 -13.57 -125.36
CA SER A 9 -103.71 -12.59 -125.52
C SER A 9 -103.63 -11.60 -124.35
N ASN A 10 -104.76 -11.09 -123.86
CA ASN A 10 -104.78 -10.17 -122.71
C ASN A 10 -104.34 -10.85 -121.41
N TYR A 11 -104.71 -12.11 -121.20
CA TYR A 11 -104.24 -12.87 -120.03
C TYR A 11 -102.72 -13.09 -120.05
N THR A 12 -102.11 -13.35 -121.21
CA THR A 12 -100.64 -13.52 -121.30
C THR A 12 -99.86 -12.22 -121.03
N MET A 13 -100.37 -11.07 -121.49
CA MET A 13 -99.72 -9.77 -121.28
C MET A 13 -99.85 -9.30 -119.82
N VAL A 14 -101.02 -9.49 -119.20
CA VAL A 14 -101.23 -9.25 -117.76
C VAL A 14 -100.37 -10.18 -116.91
N ALA A 15 -100.24 -11.46 -117.28
CA ALA A 15 -99.35 -12.41 -116.60
C ALA A 15 -97.87 -12.01 -116.70
N LEU A 16 -97.43 -11.51 -117.86
CA LEU A 16 -96.06 -11.01 -118.06
C LEU A 16 -95.78 -9.75 -117.24
N LEU A 17 -96.70 -8.79 -117.21
CA LEU A 17 -96.59 -7.58 -116.38
C LEU A 17 -96.56 -7.92 -114.88
N LEU A 18 -97.41 -8.83 -114.42
CA LEU A 18 -97.39 -9.33 -113.04
C LEU A 18 -96.07 -10.04 -112.71
N ALA A 19 -95.51 -10.82 -113.64
CA ALA A 19 -94.21 -11.47 -113.47
C ALA A 19 -93.06 -10.44 -113.37
N ILE A 20 -93.07 -9.39 -114.18
CA ILE A 20 -92.07 -8.30 -114.14
C ILE A 20 -92.17 -7.51 -112.82
N VAL A 21 -93.38 -7.15 -112.39
CA VAL A 21 -93.61 -6.47 -111.10
C VAL A 21 -93.15 -7.35 -109.94
N SER A 22 -93.42 -8.66 -110.00
CA SER A 22 -92.94 -9.64 -109.02
C SER A 22 -91.41 -9.76 -109.01
N LEU A 23 -90.74 -9.75 -110.17
CA LEU A 23 -89.28 -9.74 -110.31
C LEU A 23 -88.64 -8.47 -109.73
N ILE A 24 -89.22 -7.30 -109.98
CA ILE A 24 -88.77 -6.01 -109.41
C ILE A 24 -88.97 -6.00 -107.88
N ALA A 25 -90.12 -6.49 -107.40
CA ALA A 25 -90.40 -6.65 -105.98
C ALA A 25 -89.39 -7.62 -105.31
N ALA A 26 -89.05 -8.73 -105.96
CA ALA A 26 -88.03 -9.66 -105.49
C ALA A 26 -86.63 -9.02 -105.48
N GLY A 27 -86.23 -8.30 -106.53
CA GLY A 27 -84.93 -7.63 -106.60
C GLY A 27 -84.77 -6.52 -105.54
N THR A 28 -85.82 -5.74 -105.30
CA THR A 28 -85.84 -4.74 -104.23
C THR A 28 -85.80 -5.37 -102.84
N ALA A 29 -86.53 -6.47 -102.60
CA ALA A 29 -86.47 -7.24 -101.37
C ALA A 29 -85.05 -7.80 -101.11
N ILE A 30 -84.40 -8.36 -102.15
CA ILE A 30 -83.02 -8.84 -102.07
C ILE A 30 -82.04 -7.71 -101.75
N SER A 31 -82.19 -6.53 -102.36
CA SER A 31 -81.36 -5.35 -102.09
C SER A 31 -81.50 -4.85 -100.65
N ILE A 32 -82.73 -4.81 -100.12
CA ILE A 32 -83.01 -4.45 -98.73
C ILE A 32 -82.40 -5.49 -97.79
N ALA A 33 -82.60 -6.79 -98.06
CA ALA A 33 -82.03 -7.87 -97.28
C ALA A 33 -80.49 -7.84 -97.29
N SER A 34 -79.85 -7.57 -98.43
CA SER A 34 -78.40 -7.42 -98.54
C SER A 34 -77.87 -6.24 -97.73
N ARG A 35 -78.55 -5.07 -97.78
CA ARG A 35 -78.20 -3.91 -96.95
C ARG A 35 -78.38 -4.17 -95.46
N ALA A 36 -79.46 -4.86 -95.08
CA ALA A 36 -79.71 -5.27 -93.69
C ALA A 36 -78.63 -6.25 -93.20
N PHE A 37 -78.25 -7.24 -94.02
CA PHE A 37 -77.18 -8.18 -93.72
C PHE A 37 -75.83 -7.48 -93.52
N LYS A 38 -75.43 -6.58 -94.44
CA LYS A 38 -74.19 -5.79 -94.31
C LYS A 38 -74.18 -4.94 -93.03
N ARG A 39 -75.31 -4.33 -92.66
CA ARG A 39 -75.43 -3.60 -91.38
C ARG A 39 -75.30 -4.55 -90.18
N GLY A 40 -75.91 -5.72 -90.24
CA GLY A 40 -75.79 -6.76 -89.21
C GLY A 40 -74.33 -7.19 -88.99
N VAL A 41 -73.59 -7.45 -90.07
CA VAL A 41 -72.15 -7.77 -90.02
C VAL A 41 -71.35 -6.62 -89.40
N SER A 42 -71.57 -5.37 -89.85
CA SER A 42 -70.85 -4.22 -89.27
C SER A 42 -71.18 -3.97 -87.79
N LEU A 43 -72.41 -4.24 -87.36
CA LEU A 43 -72.78 -4.18 -85.94
C LEU A 43 -72.11 -5.29 -85.13
N LEU A 44 -71.98 -6.50 -85.67
CA LEU A 44 -71.24 -7.60 -85.05
C LEU A 44 -69.75 -7.27 -84.90
N GLU A 45 -69.13 -6.65 -85.92
CA GLU A 45 -67.74 -6.19 -85.84
C GLU A 45 -67.55 -5.15 -84.72
N LYS A 46 -68.43 -4.14 -84.65
CA LYS A 46 -68.41 -3.12 -83.57
C LYS A 46 -68.66 -3.74 -82.20
N TYR A 47 -69.56 -4.71 -82.11
CA TYR A 47 -69.81 -5.44 -80.87
C TYR A 47 -68.55 -6.18 -80.41
N ASN A 48 -67.88 -6.90 -81.30
CA ASN A 48 -66.61 -7.58 -81.00
C ASN A 48 -65.51 -6.59 -80.58
N GLU A 49 -65.42 -5.42 -81.20
CA GLU A 49 -64.46 -4.39 -80.79
C GLU A 49 -64.72 -3.89 -79.36
N VAL A 50 -65.99 -3.66 -79.00
CA VAL A 50 -66.37 -3.24 -77.64
C VAL A 50 -66.07 -4.35 -76.63
N VAL A 51 -66.37 -5.61 -76.96
CA VAL A 51 -66.05 -6.76 -76.10
C VAL A 51 -64.55 -6.89 -75.89
N ASN A 52 -63.74 -6.73 -76.94
CA ASN A 52 -62.28 -6.76 -76.83
C ASN A 52 -61.75 -5.63 -75.95
N LYS A 53 -62.24 -4.39 -76.13
CA LYS A 53 -61.88 -3.25 -75.28
C LYS A 53 -62.28 -3.46 -73.81
N GLN A 54 -63.43 -4.07 -73.55
CA GLN A 54 -63.84 -4.43 -72.20
C GLN A 54 -62.91 -5.48 -71.58
N SER A 55 -62.49 -6.48 -72.37
CA SER A 55 -61.52 -7.48 -71.92
C SER A 55 -60.15 -6.86 -71.62
N GLU A 56 -59.66 -5.93 -72.44
CA GLU A 56 -58.41 -5.21 -72.21
C GLU A 56 -58.47 -4.35 -70.94
N LEU A 57 -59.56 -3.60 -70.75
CA LEU A 57 -59.78 -2.80 -69.54
C LEU A 57 -59.85 -3.67 -68.28
N ALA A 58 -60.52 -4.82 -68.35
CA ALA A 58 -60.57 -5.77 -67.24
C ALA A 58 -59.17 -6.31 -66.89
N SER A 59 -58.35 -6.62 -67.91
CA SER A 59 -56.96 -7.03 -67.71
C SER A 59 -56.13 -5.92 -67.05
N GLN A 60 -56.23 -4.68 -67.55
CA GLN A 60 -55.52 -3.53 -66.97
C GLN A 60 -55.93 -3.25 -65.52
N GLN A 61 -57.21 -3.42 -65.19
CA GLN A 61 -57.71 -3.29 -63.83
C GLN A 61 -57.12 -4.37 -62.91
N SER A 62 -57.05 -5.62 -63.38
CA SER A 62 -56.41 -6.71 -62.64
C SER A 62 -54.92 -6.43 -62.39
N ASP A 63 -54.19 -5.96 -63.39
CA ASP A 63 -52.77 -5.62 -63.26
C ASP A 63 -52.54 -4.47 -62.27
N MET A 64 -53.44 -3.47 -62.27
CA MET A 64 -53.38 -2.36 -61.33
C MET A 64 -53.63 -2.80 -59.90
N LEU A 65 -54.62 -3.68 -59.68
CA LEU A 65 -54.90 -4.26 -58.37
C LEU A 65 -53.71 -5.06 -57.83
N SER A 66 -53.11 -5.92 -58.67
CA SER A 66 -51.90 -6.67 -58.29
C SER A 66 -50.73 -5.75 -57.91
N LYS A 67 -50.48 -4.68 -58.69
CA LYS A 67 -49.44 -3.69 -58.32
C LYS A 67 -49.74 -2.95 -57.02
N GLN A 68 -51.02 -2.71 -56.72
CA GLN A 68 -51.43 -2.07 -55.47
C GLN A 68 -51.21 -2.99 -54.26
N GLU A 69 -51.49 -4.29 -54.41
CA GLU A 69 -51.19 -5.30 -53.40
C GLU A 69 -49.67 -5.41 -53.15
N ASP A 70 -48.86 -5.50 -54.21
CA ASP A 70 -47.39 -5.54 -54.11
C ASP A 70 -46.82 -4.30 -53.39
N LEU A 71 -47.37 -3.12 -53.68
CA LEU A 71 -46.95 -1.87 -53.01
C LEU A 71 -47.33 -1.86 -51.54
N ALA A 72 -48.52 -2.37 -51.20
CA ALA A 72 -48.96 -2.48 -49.81
C ALA A 72 -48.07 -3.45 -49.01
N GLU A 73 -47.70 -4.59 -49.60
CA GLU A 73 -46.78 -5.55 -48.98
C GLU A 73 -45.40 -4.91 -48.74
N ARG A 74 -44.83 -4.24 -49.75
CA ARG A 74 -43.55 -3.53 -49.61
C ARG A 74 -43.59 -2.44 -48.54
N GLN A 75 -44.70 -1.74 -48.41
CA GLN A 75 -44.87 -0.71 -47.37
C GLN A 75 -44.93 -1.34 -45.97
N SER A 76 -45.59 -2.49 -45.83
CA SER A 76 -45.60 -3.28 -44.59
C SER A 76 -44.18 -3.76 -44.21
N ASP A 77 -43.42 -4.28 -45.17
CA ASP A 77 -42.04 -4.72 -44.97
C ASP A 77 -41.11 -3.58 -44.55
N LEU A 78 -41.22 -2.42 -45.20
CA LEU A 78 -40.45 -1.23 -44.84
C LEU A 78 -40.79 -0.75 -43.42
N THR A 79 -42.06 -0.81 -43.04
CA THR A 79 -42.51 -0.45 -41.68
C THR A 79 -41.92 -1.40 -40.65
N THR A 80 -41.92 -2.71 -40.93
CA THR A 80 -41.31 -3.73 -40.05
C THR A 80 -39.81 -3.48 -39.88
N LYS A 81 -39.08 -3.28 -40.99
CA LYS A 81 -37.64 -2.98 -40.95
C LYS A 81 -37.32 -1.69 -40.21
N HIS A 82 -38.16 -0.66 -40.37
CA HIS A 82 -38.01 0.59 -39.62
C HIS A 82 -38.12 0.35 -38.11
N ASN A 83 -39.13 -0.40 -37.67
CA ASN A 83 -39.32 -0.72 -36.26
C ASN A 83 -38.15 -1.56 -35.69
N GLU A 84 -37.61 -2.51 -36.45
CA GLU A 84 -36.41 -3.26 -36.06
C GLU A 84 -35.17 -2.35 -35.90
N LEU A 85 -34.97 -1.40 -36.80
CA LEU A 85 -33.89 -0.43 -36.71
C LEU A 85 -34.03 0.48 -35.48
N VAL A 86 -35.24 0.96 -35.20
CA VAL A 86 -35.54 1.75 -34.00
C VAL A 86 -35.26 0.93 -32.73
N SER A 87 -35.66 -0.34 -32.69
CA SER A 87 -35.37 -1.22 -31.55
C SER A 87 -33.87 -1.40 -31.33
N ARG A 88 -33.11 -1.67 -32.39
CA ARG A 88 -31.64 -1.80 -32.31
C ARG A 88 -30.95 -0.52 -31.86
N GLN A 89 -31.45 0.64 -32.29
CA GLN A 89 -30.93 1.94 -31.86
C GLN A 89 -31.12 2.12 -30.35
N ASN A 90 -32.32 1.83 -29.84
CA ASN A 90 -32.60 1.91 -28.40
C ASN A 90 -31.72 0.95 -27.57
N GLU A 91 -31.49 -0.28 -28.05
CA GLU A 91 -30.58 -1.23 -27.40
C GLU A 91 -29.12 -0.72 -27.37
N LEU A 92 -28.67 -0.08 -28.44
CA LEU A 92 -27.33 0.49 -28.52
C LEU A 92 -27.16 1.65 -27.52
N GLU A 93 -28.15 2.54 -27.44
CA GLU A 93 -28.18 3.64 -26.48
C GLU A 93 -28.16 3.14 -25.03
N ALA A 94 -28.94 2.10 -24.73
CA ALA A 94 -28.93 1.46 -23.41
C ALA A 94 -27.54 0.88 -23.05
N LYS A 95 -26.89 0.19 -24.00
CA LYS A 95 -25.53 -0.33 -23.80
C LYS A 95 -24.50 0.78 -23.62
N GLN A 96 -24.63 1.88 -24.36
CA GLN A 96 -23.74 3.03 -24.21
C GLN A 96 -23.88 3.67 -22.82
N SER A 97 -25.11 3.80 -22.32
CA SER A 97 -25.35 4.28 -20.96
C SER A 97 -24.77 3.34 -19.90
N GLU A 98 -24.93 2.02 -20.07
CA GLU A 98 -24.35 1.04 -19.14
C GLU A 98 -22.82 1.11 -19.12
N PHE A 99 -22.20 1.24 -20.30
CA PHE A 99 -20.75 1.39 -20.43
C PHE A 99 -20.24 2.65 -19.71
N ALA A 100 -20.93 3.78 -19.87
CA ALA A 100 -20.58 5.03 -19.18
C ALA A 100 -20.67 4.88 -17.65
N THR A 101 -21.71 4.21 -17.14
CA THR A 101 -21.84 3.92 -15.70
C THR A 101 -20.68 3.06 -15.20
N ARG A 102 -20.34 1.97 -15.91
CA ARG A 102 -19.23 1.09 -15.54
C ARG A 102 -17.88 1.82 -15.56
N GLN A 103 -17.68 2.75 -16.51
CA GLN A 103 -16.48 3.56 -16.56
C GLN A 103 -16.35 4.46 -15.32
N ASN A 104 -17.45 5.10 -14.90
CA ASN A 104 -17.48 5.92 -13.68
C ASN A 104 -17.19 5.08 -12.42
N ASP A 105 -17.76 3.88 -12.33
CA ASP A 105 -17.50 2.96 -11.21
C ASP A 105 -16.02 2.54 -11.13
N ILE A 106 -15.39 2.29 -12.28
CA ILE A 106 -13.95 1.97 -12.34
C ILE A 106 -13.13 3.16 -11.84
N ILE A 107 -13.43 4.38 -12.30
CA ILE A 107 -12.74 5.60 -11.85
C ILE A 107 -12.90 5.80 -10.34
N ALA A 108 -14.11 5.61 -9.80
CA ALA A 108 -14.37 5.71 -8.37
C ALA A 108 -13.53 4.70 -7.56
N ARG A 109 -13.45 3.45 -8.02
CA ARG A 109 -12.63 2.41 -7.38
C ARG A 109 -11.12 2.71 -7.46
N GLN A 110 -10.64 3.28 -8.56
CA GLN A 110 -9.25 3.71 -8.69
C GLN A 110 -8.90 4.82 -7.70
N ASN A 111 -9.81 5.79 -7.51
CA ASN A 111 -9.63 6.86 -6.54
C ASN A 111 -9.63 6.33 -5.09
N ASP A 112 -10.52 5.39 -4.74
CA ASP A 112 -10.54 4.75 -3.42
C ASP A 112 -9.23 3.98 -3.15
N LEU A 113 -8.74 3.23 -4.14
CA LEU A 113 -7.48 2.50 -4.03
C LEU A 113 -6.29 3.44 -3.82
N ALA A 114 -6.23 4.55 -4.58
CA ALA A 114 -5.18 5.56 -4.42
C ALA A 114 -5.22 6.20 -3.02
N SER A 115 -6.42 6.49 -2.49
CA SER A 115 -6.59 7.02 -1.14
C SER A 115 -6.07 6.04 -0.08
N LYS A 116 -6.43 4.76 -0.17
CA LYS A 116 -5.93 3.71 0.73
C LYS A 116 -4.42 3.53 0.67
N GLN A 117 -3.84 3.64 -0.53
CA GLN A 117 -2.40 3.57 -0.70
C GLN A 117 -1.68 4.73 0.01
N ASN A 118 -2.23 5.95 -0.08
CA ASN A 118 -1.69 7.11 0.65
C ASN A 118 -1.81 6.95 2.18
N GLU A 119 -2.92 6.40 2.67
CA GLU A 119 -3.10 6.11 4.09
C GLU A 119 -2.05 5.10 4.60
N VAL A 120 -1.81 4.02 3.85
CA VAL A 120 -0.77 3.03 4.18
C VAL A 120 0.62 3.68 4.24
N ILE A 121 0.96 4.54 3.28
CA ILE A 121 2.25 5.26 3.28
C ILE A 121 2.36 6.17 4.52
N SER A 122 1.29 6.87 4.90
CA SER A 122 1.27 7.71 6.10
C SER A 122 1.53 6.88 7.37
N LEU A 123 0.85 5.74 7.51
CA LEU A 123 1.02 4.84 8.66
C LEU A 123 2.44 4.25 8.72
N GLN A 124 3.04 3.94 7.57
CA GLN A 124 4.43 3.48 7.50
C GLN A 124 5.41 4.55 8.00
N ASN A 125 5.22 5.81 7.59
CA ASN A 125 6.04 6.92 8.06
C ASN A 125 5.91 7.14 9.57
N ASP A 126 4.68 7.09 10.11
CA ASP A 126 4.43 7.22 11.54
C ASP A 126 5.12 6.10 12.35
N LEU A 127 5.10 4.86 11.83
CA LEU A 127 5.79 3.74 12.46
C LEU A 127 7.31 3.96 12.49
N VAL A 128 7.91 4.45 11.40
CA VAL A 128 9.34 4.77 11.35
C VAL A 128 9.71 5.84 12.36
N VAL A 129 8.91 6.91 12.49
CA VAL A 129 9.12 7.96 13.50
C VAL A 129 9.10 7.38 14.91
N ARG A 130 8.08 6.58 15.25
CA ARG A 130 7.97 5.95 16.57
C ARG A 130 9.12 4.99 16.87
N GLN A 131 9.61 4.27 15.86
CA GLN A 131 10.77 3.39 16.02
C GLN A 131 12.03 4.19 16.36
N ASN A 132 12.26 5.31 15.66
CA ASN A 132 13.41 6.19 15.94
C ASN A 132 13.32 6.82 17.34
N GLU A 133 12.13 7.25 17.76
CA GLU A 133 11.91 7.75 19.13
C GLU A 133 12.23 6.68 20.20
N LEU A 134 11.84 5.43 19.95
CA LEU A 134 12.13 4.32 20.87
C LEU A 134 13.64 4.03 20.96
N VAL A 135 14.34 4.05 19.83
CA VAL A 135 15.81 3.92 19.80
C VAL A 135 16.47 5.07 20.56
N GLY A 136 15.99 6.31 20.39
CA GLY A 136 16.47 7.46 21.16
C GLY A 136 16.31 7.27 22.67
N LYS A 137 15.11 6.87 23.11
CA LYS A 137 14.85 6.58 24.54
C LYS A 137 15.72 5.45 25.09
N TYR A 138 15.97 4.41 24.29
CA TYR A 138 16.86 3.32 24.67
C TYR A 138 18.30 3.81 24.89
N ASN A 139 18.83 4.61 23.97
CA ASN A 139 20.18 5.18 24.09
C ASN A 139 20.31 6.09 25.31
N ASP A 140 19.30 6.93 25.58
CA ASP A 140 19.25 7.78 26.77
C ASP A 140 19.27 6.96 28.06
N LEU A 141 18.52 5.86 28.11
CA LEU A 141 18.49 4.96 29.25
C LEU A 141 19.85 4.30 29.48
N MET A 142 20.49 3.81 28.41
CA MET A 142 21.83 3.21 28.48
C MET A 142 22.88 4.23 28.94
N SER A 143 22.82 5.47 28.45
CA SER A 143 23.72 6.54 28.89
C SER A 143 23.55 6.85 30.38
N LYS A 144 22.30 6.92 30.87
CA LYS A 144 22.01 7.10 32.30
C LYS A 144 22.51 5.93 33.13
N GLN A 145 22.34 4.70 32.66
CA GLN A 145 22.85 3.51 33.35
C GLN A 145 24.37 3.53 33.47
N ASN A 146 25.09 3.90 32.41
CA ASN A 146 26.55 4.02 32.44
C ASN A 146 27.02 5.13 33.37
N SER A 147 26.37 6.30 33.33
CA SER A 147 26.65 7.40 34.24
C SER A 147 26.45 6.99 35.71
N PHE A 148 25.36 6.28 36.00
CA PHE A 148 25.06 5.80 37.35
C PHE A 148 26.07 4.74 37.82
N ALA A 149 26.51 3.84 36.94
CA ALA A 149 27.55 2.87 37.26
C ALA A 149 28.89 3.55 37.60
N LEU A 150 29.27 4.58 36.83
CA LEU A 150 30.48 5.35 37.09
C LEU A 150 30.40 6.13 38.40
N GLU A 151 29.24 6.74 38.69
CA GLU A 151 29.01 7.44 39.95
C GLU A 151 29.10 6.49 41.15
N GLN A 152 28.50 5.29 41.06
CA GLN A 152 28.63 4.26 42.09
C GLN A 152 30.09 3.82 42.30
N TYR A 153 30.85 3.62 41.21
CA TYR A 153 32.27 3.28 41.31
C TYR A 153 33.06 4.36 42.05
N ASN A 154 32.87 5.63 41.66
CA ASN A 154 33.53 6.77 42.31
C ASN A 154 33.12 6.92 43.79
N LEU A 155 31.86 6.62 44.12
CA LEU A 155 31.38 6.65 45.51
C LEU A 155 32.07 5.59 46.37
N ILE A 156 32.19 4.35 45.87
CA ILE A 156 32.88 3.25 46.57
C ILE A 156 34.37 3.56 46.74
N GLU A 157 35.00 4.12 45.71
CA GLU A 157 36.39 4.58 45.75
C GLU A 157 36.56 5.65 46.85
N GLY A 158 35.70 6.67 46.87
CA GLY A 158 35.72 7.73 47.88
C GLY A 158 35.45 7.23 49.31
N GLN A 159 34.54 6.26 49.48
CA GLN A 159 34.30 5.62 50.78
C GLN A 159 35.53 4.86 51.27
N THR A 160 36.19 4.11 50.38
CA THR A 160 37.42 3.38 50.70
C THR A 160 38.54 4.33 51.12
N GLU A 161 38.72 5.44 50.39
CA GLU A 161 39.69 6.48 50.76
C GLU A 161 39.38 7.12 52.11
N LEU A 162 38.10 7.35 52.44
CA LEU A 162 37.69 7.90 53.73
C LEU A 162 38.02 6.94 54.89
N LEU A 163 37.75 5.65 54.72
CA LEU A 163 38.08 4.62 55.72
C LEU A 163 39.60 4.55 55.96
N ILE A 164 40.40 4.57 54.89
CA ILE A 164 41.87 4.62 54.98
C ILE A 164 42.33 5.86 55.76
N ARG A 165 41.77 7.04 55.44
CA ARG A 165 42.05 8.29 56.15
C ARG A 165 41.75 8.18 57.64
N GLN A 166 40.57 7.65 57.98
CA GLN A 166 40.15 7.49 59.37
C GLN A 166 41.07 6.54 60.12
N HIS A 167 41.42 5.39 59.54
CA HIS A 167 42.28 4.39 60.17
C HIS A 167 43.71 4.90 60.41
N ILE A 168 44.30 5.57 59.42
CA ILE A 168 45.63 6.19 59.57
C ILE A 168 45.58 7.35 60.59
N SER A 169 44.56 8.19 60.54
CA SER A 169 44.44 9.32 61.47
C SER A 169 44.21 8.87 62.91
N SER A 170 43.39 7.83 63.14
CA SER A 170 43.10 7.32 64.48
C SER A 170 44.31 6.62 65.09
N SER A 171 45.04 5.81 64.31
CA SER A 171 46.27 5.16 64.77
C SER A 171 47.37 6.16 65.13
N LYS A 172 47.58 7.20 64.30
CA LYS A 172 48.50 8.31 64.63
C LYS A 172 48.10 9.03 65.90
N LYS A 173 46.83 9.39 66.03
CA LYS A 173 46.32 10.08 67.21
C LYS A 173 46.51 9.25 68.48
N ALA A 174 46.28 7.93 68.41
CA ALA A 174 46.50 7.04 69.56
C ALA A 174 47.97 7.04 70.02
N ILE A 175 48.92 7.08 69.08
CA ILE A 175 50.35 7.23 69.39
C ILE A 175 50.62 8.60 70.04
N GLU A 176 50.11 9.69 69.45
CA GLU A 176 50.31 11.05 69.98
C GLU A 176 49.73 11.22 71.39
N ASP A 177 48.50 10.74 71.62
CA ASP A 177 47.81 10.80 72.91
C ASP A 177 48.61 10.01 73.97
N PHE A 178 49.12 8.82 73.61
CA PHE A 178 49.93 7.98 74.50
C PHE A 178 51.30 8.61 74.84
N LEU A 179 51.99 9.16 73.84
CA LEU A 179 53.27 9.86 74.06
C LEU A 179 53.10 11.10 74.95
N ASN A 180 52.00 11.85 74.75
CA ASN A 180 51.66 12.99 75.59
C ASN A 180 51.37 12.58 77.04
N GLU A 181 50.76 11.42 77.27
CA GLU A 181 50.50 10.89 78.62
C GLU A 181 51.80 10.48 79.33
N ILE A 182 52.69 9.75 78.64
CA ILE A 182 54.00 9.37 79.17
C ILE A 182 54.85 10.60 79.50
N SER A 183 54.80 11.64 78.66
CA SER A 183 55.60 12.87 78.89
C SER A 183 55.28 13.60 80.20
N LYS A 184 54.09 13.33 80.79
CA LYS A 184 53.59 13.99 82.02
C LYS A 184 53.84 13.17 83.29
N THR A 185 54.35 11.95 83.19
CA THR A 185 54.50 11.03 84.33
C THR A 185 55.95 10.58 84.52
N GLU A 186 56.48 10.73 85.74
CA GLU A 186 57.74 10.08 86.13
C GLU A 186 57.47 8.58 86.42
N ALA A 187 57.91 7.73 85.51
CA ALA A 187 57.68 6.28 85.56
C ALA A 187 58.87 5.52 86.18
N SER A 188 58.57 4.50 86.99
CA SER A 188 59.55 3.51 87.46
C SER A 188 60.10 2.66 86.30
N LEU A 189 61.18 1.91 86.52
CA LEU A 189 61.80 1.08 85.47
C LEU A 189 60.81 0.06 84.88
N GLU A 190 60.02 -0.59 85.75
CA GLU A 190 59.00 -1.58 85.37
C GLU A 190 57.82 -0.95 84.60
N GLN A 191 57.46 0.31 84.93
CA GLN A 191 56.44 1.06 84.20
C GLN A 191 56.92 1.47 82.81
N LYS A 192 58.21 1.78 82.64
CA LYS A 192 58.80 2.13 81.34
C LYS A 192 58.85 0.94 80.38
N GLU A 193 59.13 -0.27 80.88
CA GLU A 193 59.09 -1.49 80.06
C GLU A 193 57.67 -1.74 79.52
N LYS A 194 56.66 -1.67 80.40
CA LYS A 194 55.26 -1.83 80.00
C LYS A 194 54.78 -0.72 79.06
N GLN A 195 55.23 0.52 79.26
CA GLN A 195 54.97 1.63 78.34
C GLN A 195 55.57 1.37 76.95
N ASN A 196 56.76 0.78 76.89
CA ASN A 196 57.42 0.44 75.63
C ASN A 196 56.66 -0.68 74.88
N GLU A 197 56.19 -1.72 75.57
CA GLU A 197 55.35 -2.77 74.96
C GLU A 197 54.06 -2.20 74.33
N ILE A 198 53.39 -1.27 75.02
CA ILE A 198 52.20 -0.59 74.50
C ILE A 198 52.56 0.27 73.29
N LEU A 199 53.67 1.02 73.34
CA LEU A 199 54.12 1.85 72.22
C LEU A 199 54.39 1.00 70.97
N VAL A 200 55.07 -0.14 71.13
CA VAL A 200 55.33 -1.10 70.03
C VAL A 200 54.01 -1.57 69.42
N SER A 201 53.03 -1.95 70.23
CA SER A 201 51.70 -2.34 69.74
C SER A 201 50.99 -1.21 68.97
N LEU A 202 51.07 0.03 69.44
CA LEU A 202 50.48 1.19 68.76
C LEU A 202 51.17 1.49 67.42
N ILE A 203 52.50 1.36 67.36
CA ILE A 203 53.29 1.49 66.13
C ILE A 203 52.91 0.40 65.14
N GLU A 204 52.82 -0.87 65.58
CA GLU A 204 52.38 -1.97 64.72
C GLU A 204 50.98 -1.75 64.15
N ASN A 205 50.05 -1.22 64.95
CA ASN A 205 48.71 -0.86 64.48
C ASN A 205 48.77 0.25 63.42
N SER A 206 49.63 1.25 63.60
CA SER A 206 49.81 2.32 62.61
C SER A 206 50.42 1.80 61.30
N ILE A 207 51.47 0.97 61.37
CA ILE A 207 52.07 0.34 60.18
C ILE A 207 51.04 -0.56 59.48
N SER A 208 50.24 -1.30 60.24
CA SER A 208 49.16 -2.13 59.69
C SER A 208 48.09 -1.30 58.96
N ALA A 209 47.78 -0.09 59.44
CA ALA A 209 46.88 0.82 58.75
C ALA A 209 47.44 1.26 57.38
N TYR A 210 48.75 1.51 57.29
CA TYR A 210 49.41 1.80 56.01
C TYR A 210 49.50 0.57 55.10
N GLU A 211 49.72 -0.63 55.65
CA GLU A 211 49.71 -1.88 54.90
C GLU A 211 48.35 -2.11 54.24
N GLU A 212 47.27 -1.99 54.99
CA GLU A 212 45.91 -2.12 54.45
C GLU A 212 45.63 -1.06 53.38
N ALA A 213 46.03 0.19 53.62
CA ALA A 213 45.91 1.26 52.64
C ALA A 213 46.66 0.94 51.33
N CYS A 214 47.88 0.44 51.43
CA CYS A 214 48.70 0.04 50.28
C CYS A 214 48.09 -1.16 49.55
N ALA A 215 47.50 -2.12 50.26
CA ALA A 215 46.76 -3.23 49.65
C ALA A 215 45.59 -2.72 48.80
N LYS A 216 44.78 -1.77 49.31
CA LYS A 216 43.69 -1.16 48.52
C LYS A 216 44.19 -0.39 47.30
N TYR A 217 45.36 0.27 47.40
CA TYR A 217 46.02 0.92 46.26
C TYR A 217 46.40 -0.08 45.17
N LEU A 218 47.02 -1.20 45.54
CA LEU A 218 47.42 -2.26 44.59
C LEU A 218 46.20 -2.92 43.93
N GLU A 219 45.11 -3.07 44.67
CA GLU A 219 43.84 -3.62 44.18
C GLU A 219 43.02 -2.65 43.29
N ASN A 220 43.52 -1.44 43.01
CA ASN A 220 42.79 -0.37 42.29
C ASN A 220 41.44 -0.02 42.92
N LYS A 221 41.33 -0.08 44.26
CA LYS A 221 40.12 0.27 45.02
C LYS A 221 40.10 1.73 45.48
N VAL A 222 41.13 2.50 45.13
CA VAL A 222 41.31 3.92 45.46
C VAL A 222 41.89 4.65 44.26
N ASN A 223 41.73 5.98 44.24
CA ASN A 223 42.26 6.77 43.15
C ASN A 223 43.78 6.86 43.29
N LYS A 224 44.53 6.25 42.37
CA LYS A 224 45.99 6.15 42.47
C LYS A 224 46.69 7.50 42.58
N GLU A 225 46.29 8.46 41.77
CA GLU A 225 46.88 9.80 41.76
C GLU A 225 46.64 10.52 43.10
N ARG A 226 45.39 10.48 43.59
CA ARG A 226 45.03 11.09 44.87
C ARG A 226 45.70 10.40 46.06
N PHE A 227 45.71 9.07 46.07
CA PHE A 227 46.35 8.27 47.11
C PHE A 227 47.85 8.55 47.18
N LYS A 228 48.54 8.49 46.03
CA LYS A 228 49.97 8.79 45.93
C LYS A 228 50.27 10.22 46.36
N LYS A 229 49.49 11.21 45.90
CA LYS A 229 49.66 12.61 46.32
C LYS A 229 49.60 12.77 47.84
N MET A 230 48.77 11.98 48.51
CA MET A 230 48.55 12.14 49.95
C MET A 230 49.52 11.34 50.82
N TYR A 231 49.82 10.10 50.45
CA TYR A 231 50.56 9.18 51.33
C TYR A 231 51.99 8.90 50.90
N LYS A 232 52.44 9.39 49.72
CA LYS A 232 53.80 9.13 49.23
C LYS A 232 54.88 9.50 50.24
N PHE A 233 54.86 10.71 50.78
CA PHE A 233 55.89 11.14 51.73
C PHE A 233 55.85 10.33 53.03
N GLU A 234 54.64 10.06 53.53
CA GLU A 234 54.45 9.32 54.78
C GLU A 234 54.96 7.88 54.67
N ILE A 235 54.62 7.19 53.58
CA ILE A 235 55.04 5.80 53.34
C ILE A 235 56.55 5.71 53.11
N LEU A 236 57.14 6.62 52.32
CA LEU A 236 58.59 6.65 52.12
C LEU A 236 59.34 6.88 53.44
N SER A 237 58.91 7.87 54.21
CA SER A 237 59.51 8.16 55.52
C SER A 237 59.35 7.01 56.51
N LEU A 238 58.22 6.31 56.51
CA LEU A 238 57.97 5.19 57.41
C LEU A 238 58.94 4.02 57.17
N VAL A 239 59.24 3.70 55.90
CA VAL A 239 60.14 2.59 55.53
C VAL A 239 61.61 2.97 55.66
N GLU A 240 61.97 4.24 55.43
CA GLU A 240 63.36 4.70 55.43
C GLU A 240 63.93 4.97 56.83
N LYS A 241 63.06 5.22 57.83
CA LYS A 241 63.48 5.46 59.21
C LYS A 241 64.13 4.23 59.83
N GLU A 242 65.32 4.41 60.39
CA GLU A 242 66.09 3.32 61.01
C GLU A 242 65.35 2.67 62.19
N GLU A 243 64.59 3.47 62.93
CA GLU A 243 63.77 3.05 64.08
C GLU A 243 62.71 2.01 63.70
N PHE A 244 62.29 1.99 62.43
CA PHE A 244 61.22 1.12 61.95
C PHE A 244 61.71 -0.04 61.08
N LYS A 245 63.01 -0.12 60.75
CA LYS A 245 63.58 -1.18 59.88
C LYS A 245 63.23 -2.59 60.37
N GLN A 246 63.31 -2.82 61.69
CA GLN A 246 63.01 -4.12 62.31
C GLN A 246 61.62 -4.67 61.94
N TYR A 247 60.62 -3.81 61.76
CA TYR A 247 59.25 -4.24 61.46
C TYR A 247 59.08 -4.72 60.00
N PHE A 248 60.00 -4.36 59.11
CA PHE A 248 59.92 -4.69 57.69
C PHE A 248 60.78 -5.90 57.29
N GLU A 249 61.68 -6.36 58.16
CA GLU A 249 62.52 -7.54 57.93
C GLU A 249 61.74 -8.86 58.05
N GLU A 250 60.66 -8.87 58.83
CA GLU A 250 59.84 -10.06 59.09
C GLU A 250 58.85 -10.41 57.95
N GLY A 251 58.76 -9.61 56.89
CA GLY A 251 57.91 -9.88 55.73
C GLY A 251 56.39 -9.76 55.96
N LYS A 252 55.97 -9.14 57.08
CA LYS A 252 54.56 -8.92 57.47
C LYS A 252 53.85 -7.87 56.60
N TYR A 253 54.57 -6.85 56.13
CA TYR A 253 54.01 -5.66 55.44
C TYR A 253 54.37 -5.62 53.95
N LYS A 254 53.87 -6.59 53.18
CA LYS A 254 54.25 -6.81 51.78
C LYS A 254 53.70 -5.75 50.83
N SER A 255 52.45 -5.36 51.02
CA SER A 255 51.77 -4.40 50.14
C SER A 255 52.43 -3.03 50.25
N LEU A 256 52.78 -2.64 51.47
CA LEU A 256 53.48 -1.40 51.78
C LEU A 256 54.85 -1.35 51.11
N LEU A 257 55.64 -2.41 51.25
CA LEU A 257 56.95 -2.52 50.59
C LEU A 257 56.84 -2.51 49.06
N GLN A 258 55.82 -3.14 48.50
CA GLN A 258 55.59 -3.13 47.06
C GLN A 258 55.26 -1.72 46.55
N VAL A 259 54.35 -0.99 47.21
CA VAL A 259 54.01 0.39 46.87
C VAL A 259 55.21 1.33 47.05
N TYR A 260 55.99 1.14 48.12
CA TYR A 260 57.24 1.85 48.35
C TYR A 260 58.22 1.69 47.17
N ASN A 261 58.45 0.45 46.73
CA ASN A 261 59.34 0.16 45.61
C ASN A 261 58.83 0.75 44.29
N GLU A 262 57.52 0.66 44.03
CA GLU A 262 56.86 1.26 42.86
C GLU A 262 57.11 2.78 42.81
N TRP A 263 57.03 3.47 43.94
CA TRP A 263 57.18 4.93 43.98
C TRP A 263 58.61 5.43 44.04
N GLN A 264 59.56 4.60 44.49
CA GLN A 264 61.00 4.85 44.43
C GLN A 264 61.59 4.64 43.03
N GLY A 265 60.80 4.17 42.05
CA GLY A 265 61.28 3.91 40.69
C GLY A 265 62.12 2.64 40.55
N ARG A 266 62.11 1.76 41.56
CA ARG A 266 62.68 0.41 41.46
C ARG A 266 61.59 -0.53 40.94
N ALA A 267 61.38 -0.53 39.63
CA ALA A 267 60.63 -1.60 38.98
C ALA A 267 61.26 -2.95 39.38
N ALA A 268 60.42 -3.91 39.76
CA ALA A 268 60.81 -5.23 40.24
C ALA A 268 61.83 -5.92 39.31
N ALA A 269 63.10 -5.86 39.68
CA ALA A 269 64.07 -6.92 39.42
C ALA A 269 64.03 -7.90 40.61
N ILE A 270 62.85 -8.46 40.88
CA ILE A 270 62.74 -9.67 41.69
C ILE A 270 61.81 -10.59 40.91
N GLY A 271 62.37 -11.11 39.82
CA GLY A 271 62.04 -12.47 39.44
C GLY A 271 62.42 -13.36 40.61
N PHE A 272 61.44 -14.06 41.16
CA PHE A 272 61.69 -15.28 41.92
C PHE A 272 62.50 -16.21 41.01
N LEU A 273 63.80 -16.30 41.26
CA LEU A 273 64.59 -17.48 40.96
C LEU A 273 64.43 -18.44 42.16
N SER A 274 64.18 -19.70 41.81
CA SER A 274 64.01 -20.94 42.60
C SER A 274 62.80 -21.02 43.52
#